data_AF-A0A940QK55-F1
#
_entry.id   AF-A0A940QK55-F1
#
_cell.length_a   1.000
_cell.length_b   1.000
_cell.length_c   1.000
_cell.angle_alpha   90.00
_cell.angle_beta   90.00
_cell.angle_gamma   90.00
#
_symmetry.space_group_name_H-M   'P 1'
#
loop_
_entity.id
_entity.type
_entity.pdbx_description
1 polymer ?
#
loop_
_entity_poly.entity_id
_entity_poly.type
_entity_poly.pdbx_seq_one_letter_code
_entity_poly.pdbx_strand_id
1 'polypeptide(L)'
;MSRKLPIGLQDFEGLRGDGYVYVDKTEYIYNLAHNGKCYFLSRPRRFGKSLLLSTMRAYWEGKKELFDGLAVERLEEGNEDAWRSYPVFYFDFNGENYEYTSIDE
;
A
#
# COMPACT_ATOMS: atom_id res chain seq x y z
N MET A 1 -13.79 8.73 -21.14
CA MET A 1 -13.94 9.62 -19.96
C MET A 1 -12.57 10.11 -19.52
N SER A 2 -12.42 11.37 -19.11
CA SER A 2 -11.18 11.88 -18.52
C SER A 2 -11.03 11.31 -17.11
N ARG A 3 -9.94 10.58 -16.83
CA ARG A 3 -9.61 10.12 -15.47
C ARG A 3 -9.24 11.33 -14.59
N LYS A 4 -9.64 11.31 -13.32
CA LYS A 4 -9.32 12.38 -12.35
C LYS A 4 -7.86 12.26 -11.89
N LEU A 5 -7.20 13.38 -11.64
CA LEU A 5 -5.88 13.39 -11.00
C LEU A 5 -6.04 13.23 -9.48
N PRO A 6 -5.27 12.36 -8.81
CA PRO A 6 -5.38 12.10 -7.37
C PRO A 6 -4.65 13.18 -6.55
N ILE A 7 -5.13 14.42 -6.59
CA ILE A 7 -4.49 15.52 -5.83
C ILE A 7 -4.79 15.34 -4.34
N GLY A 8 -3.75 15.07 -3.55
CA GLY A 8 -3.86 14.89 -2.10
C GLY A 8 -4.42 13.53 -1.65
N LEU A 9 -4.88 12.69 -2.58
CA LEU A 9 -5.33 11.33 -2.29
C LEU A 9 -4.13 10.41 -2.05
N GLN A 10 -4.13 9.75 -0.89
CA GLN A 10 -3.05 8.86 -0.45
C GLN A 10 -3.53 7.46 -0.12
N ASP A 11 -4.82 7.20 -0.36
CA ASP A 11 -5.43 5.89 -0.14
C ASP A 11 -5.53 5.15 -1.47
N PHE A 12 -4.96 3.95 -1.52
CA PHE A 12 -4.93 3.11 -2.72
C PHE A 12 -6.32 2.58 -3.08
N GLU A 13 -7.10 2.15 -2.08
CA GLU A 13 -8.44 1.60 -2.29
C GLU A 13 -9.38 2.64 -2.89
N GLY A 14 -9.46 3.84 -2.29
CA GLY A 14 -10.21 4.96 -2.85
C GLY A 14 -9.70 5.39 -4.23
N LEU A 15 -8.38 5.39 -4.45
CA LEU A 15 -7.79 5.75 -5.76
C LEU A 15 -8.26 4.80 -6.86
N ARG A 16 -8.30 3.49 -6.57
CA ARG A 16 -8.73 2.46 -7.52
C ARG A 16 -10.25 2.46 -7.71
N GLY A 17 -11.02 2.56 -6.63
CA GLY A 17 -12.49 2.57 -6.66
C GLY A 17 -13.09 3.78 -7.40
N ASP A 18 -12.52 4.97 -7.22
CA ASP A 18 -13.07 6.22 -7.78
C ASP A 18 -12.54 6.55 -9.19
N GLY A 19 -11.78 5.64 -9.82
CA GLY A 19 -11.32 5.79 -11.20
C GLY A 19 -10.27 6.89 -11.41
N TYR A 20 -9.46 7.19 -10.39
CA TYR A 20 -8.34 8.12 -10.50
C TYR A 20 -7.21 7.55 -11.37
N VAL A 21 -6.35 8.44 -11.87
CA VAL A 21 -5.09 8.03 -12.50
C VAL A 21 -4.18 7.42 -11.44
N TYR A 22 -3.82 6.15 -11.64
CA TYR A 22 -2.78 5.46 -10.87
C TYR A 22 -1.55 5.25 -11.76
N VAL A 23 -0.36 5.59 -11.24
CA VAL A 23 0.90 5.19 -11.88
C VAL A 23 1.32 3.86 -11.26
N ASP A 24 1.22 2.80 -12.05
CA ASP A 24 1.50 1.45 -11.59
C ASP A 24 2.97 1.28 -11.19
N LYS A 25 3.17 0.84 -9.95
CA LYS A 25 4.47 0.51 -9.35
C LYS A 25 4.43 -0.84 -8.63
N THR A 26 3.42 -1.64 -8.91
CA THR A 26 3.13 -2.87 -8.15
C THR A 26 4.13 -3.99 -8.41
N GLU A 27 4.87 -3.94 -9.53
CA GLU A 27 6.05 -4.80 -9.76
C GLU A 27 7.09 -4.67 -8.63
N TYR A 28 7.30 -3.48 -8.09
CA TYR A 28 8.24 -3.29 -6.97
C TYR A 28 7.72 -3.93 -5.68
N ILE A 29 6.40 -3.96 -5.49
CA ILE A 29 5.77 -4.61 -4.33
C ILE A 29 5.94 -6.13 -4.45
N TYR A 30 5.71 -6.69 -5.64
CA TYR A 30 5.96 -8.11 -5.93
C TYR A 30 7.41 -8.49 -5.62
N ASN A 31 8.36 -7.72 -6.13
CA ASN A 31 9.79 -7.94 -5.86
C ASN A 31 10.11 -7.83 -4.37
N LEU A 32 9.48 -6.88 -3.67
CA LEU A 32 9.65 -6.70 -2.23
C LEU A 32 9.17 -7.92 -1.44
N ALA A 33 8.04 -8.50 -1.82
CA ALA A 33 7.47 -9.68 -1.17
C ALA A 33 8.27 -10.96 -1.43
N HIS A 34 8.81 -11.16 -2.64
CA HIS A 34 9.38 -12.46 -3.05
C HIS A 34 10.91 -12.52 -3.06
N ASN A 35 11.59 -11.41 -3.34
CA ASN A 35 13.02 -11.41 -3.67
C ASN A 35 13.90 -10.75 -2.60
N GLY A 36 13.30 -10.25 -1.52
CA GLY A 36 13.95 -9.38 -0.56
C GLY A 36 14.72 -10.06 0.54
N LYS A 37 15.99 -9.68 0.72
CA LYS A 37 16.72 -9.87 1.99
C LYS A 37 16.71 -8.63 2.87
N CYS A 38 16.88 -7.44 2.28
CA CYS A 38 16.84 -6.15 2.96
C CYS A 38 16.54 -5.03 1.96
N TYR A 39 15.67 -4.08 2.34
CA TYR A 39 15.31 -2.94 1.52
C TYR A 39 15.49 -1.62 2.26
N PHE A 40 16.00 -0.62 1.54
CA PHE A 40 16.06 0.75 2.02
C PHE A 40 15.03 1.62 1.30
N LEU A 41 13.99 2.04 2.02
CA LEU A 41 13.00 2.98 1.52
C LEU A 41 13.43 4.40 1.88
N SER A 42 14.00 5.11 0.92
CA SER A 42 14.42 6.50 1.13
C SER A 42 13.22 7.37 1.55
N ARG A 43 13.46 8.40 2.39
CA ARG A 43 12.42 9.32 2.90
C ARG A 43 12.26 10.67 2.13
N PRO A 44 12.36 10.76 0.76
CA PRO A 44 12.07 12.02 0.06
C PRO A 44 10.65 12.54 0.32
N ARG A 45 10.52 13.85 0.57
CA ARG A 45 9.25 14.52 0.86
C ARG A 45 8.30 14.45 -0.36
N ARG A 46 7.01 14.18 -0.13
CA ARG A 46 5.93 14.10 -1.15
C ARG A 46 6.11 13.04 -2.25
N PHE A 47 6.97 12.04 -2.06
CA PHE A 47 7.21 10.99 -3.06
C PHE A 47 6.11 9.90 -3.14
N GLY A 48 5.01 10.03 -2.39
CA GLY A 48 3.94 9.04 -2.38
C GLY A 48 4.17 7.82 -1.48
N LYS A 49 4.88 7.99 -0.35
CA LYS A 49 5.12 6.90 0.62
C LYS A 49 3.83 6.37 1.22
N SER A 50 2.91 7.25 1.61
CA SER A 50 1.62 6.86 2.18
C SER A 50 0.82 6.01 1.19
N LEU A 51 0.79 6.41 -0.09
CA LEU A 51 0.15 5.65 -1.15
C LEU A 51 0.81 4.27 -1.35
N LEU A 52 2.15 4.21 -1.32
CA LEU A 52 2.87 2.93 -1.39
C LEU A 52 2.49 2.03 -0.20
N LEU A 53 2.47 2.55 1.03
CA LEU A 53 2.09 1.80 2.22
C LEU A 53 0.62 1.33 2.18
N SER A 54 -0.30 2.16 1.69
CA SER A 54 -1.69 1.77 1.47
C SER A 54 -1.82 0.69 0.39
N THR A 55 -1.05 0.77 -0.69
CA THR A 55 -0.98 -0.27 -1.74
C THR A 55 -0.46 -1.58 -1.17
N MET A 56 0.63 -1.52 -0.40
CA MET A 56 1.23 -2.65 0.32
C MET A 56 0.20 -3.30 1.26
N ARG A 57 -0.46 -2.50 2.09
CA ARG A 57 -1.52 -2.98 2.99
C ARG A 57 -2.60 -3.74 2.21
N ALA A 58 -3.14 -3.17 1.14
CA ALA A 58 -4.17 -3.82 0.33
C ALA A 58 -3.69 -5.16 -0.28
N TYR A 59 -2.42 -5.23 -0.68
CA TYR A 59 -1.82 -6.44 -1.21
C TYR A 59 -1.75 -7.56 -0.16
N TRP A 60 -1.24 -7.28 1.05
CA TRP A 60 -1.19 -8.27 2.14
C TRP A 60 -2.55 -8.57 2.77
N GLU A 61 -3.52 -7.65 2.72
CA GLU A 61 -4.90 -7.93 3.11
C GLU A 61 -5.61 -8.85 2.10
N GLY A 62 -5.03 -9.10 0.92
CA GLY A 62 -5.56 -10.00 -0.10
C GLY A 62 -6.63 -9.37 -1.01
N LYS A 63 -6.69 -8.03 -1.11
CA LYS A 63 -7.69 -7.29 -1.89
C LYS A 63 -7.41 -7.31 -3.40
N LYS A 64 -7.46 -8.50 -3.99
CA LYS A 64 -7.09 -8.78 -5.40
C LYS A 64 -7.75 -7.84 -6.39
N GLU A 65 -9.02 -7.53 -6.21
CA GLU A 65 -9.83 -6.68 -7.07
C GLU A 65 -9.25 -5.28 -7.28
N LEU A 66 -8.50 -4.76 -6.32
CA LEU A 66 -7.86 -3.44 -6.44
C LEU A 66 -6.67 -3.48 -7.41
N PHE A 67 -6.14 -4.67 -7.71
CA PHE A 67 -4.95 -4.87 -8.54
C PHE A 67 -5.26 -5.25 -9.99
N ASP A 68 -6.54 -5.31 -10.38
CA ASP A 68 -6.95 -5.62 -11.75
C ASP A 68 -6.27 -4.71 -12.78
N GLY A 69 -5.61 -5.33 -13.76
CA GLY A 69 -4.85 -4.69 -14.82
C GLY A 69 -3.50 -4.10 -14.40
N LEU A 70 -3.05 -4.31 -13.15
CA LEU A 70 -1.73 -3.88 -12.67
C LEU A 70 -0.66 -4.97 -12.87
N ALA A 71 0.62 -4.59 -12.82
CA ALA A 71 1.73 -5.51 -13.04
C ALA A 71 1.73 -6.70 -12.06
N VAL A 72 1.43 -6.46 -10.77
CA VAL A 72 1.40 -7.52 -9.75
C VAL A 72 0.36 -8.59 -10.05
N GLU A 73 -0.77 -8.25 -10.68
CA GLU A 73 -1.78 -9.25 -11.04
C GLU A 73 -1.18 -10.35 -11.92
N ARG A 74 -0.43 -9.95 -12.96
CA ARG A 74 0.24 -10.87 -13.87
C ARG A 74 1.42 -11.59 -13.22
N LEU A 75 2.15 -10.92 -12.34
CA LEU A 75 3.32 -11.50 -11.66
C LEU A 75 2.93 -12.57 -10.63
N GLU A 76 1.72 -12.47 -10.07
CA GLU A 76 1.13 -13.47 -9.17
C GLU A 76 0.44 -14.63 -9.89
N GLU A 77 0.38 -14.63 -11.23
CA GLU A 77 -0.23 -15.73 -11.98
C GLU A 77 0.51 -17.05 -11.70
N GLY A 78 -0.24 -18.05 -11.23
CA GLY A 78 0.31 -19.37 -10.90
C GLY A 78 0.93 -19.47 -9.50
N ASN A 79 0.91 -18.41 -8.68
CA ASN A 79 1.26 -18.49 -7.27
C ASN A 79 0.04 -18.91 -6.44
N GLU A 80 0.11 -20.10 -5.82
CA GLU A 80 -0.99 -20.66 -5.00
C GLU A 80 -1.23 -19.88 -3.70
N ASP A 81 -0.20 -19.19 -3.18
CA ASP A 81 -0.28 -18.35 -1.99
C ASP A 81 -0.67 -16.90 -2.30
N ALA A 82 -0.82 -16.54 -3.58
CA ALA A 82 -1.21 -15.19 -3.98
C ALA A 82 -2.57 -14.83 -3.37
N TRP A 83 -2.70 -13.55 -2.97
CA TRP A 83 -3.94 -12.98 -2.43
C TRP A 83 -4.42 -13.59 -1.11
N ARG A 84 -3.59 -14.42 -0.46
CA ARG A 84 -3.85 -14.86 0.90
C ARG A 84 -3.92 -13.63 1.81
N SER A 85 -4.97 -13.57 2.62
CA SER A 85 -5.15 -12.47 3.57
C SER A 85 -4.27 -12.69 4.80
N TYR A 86 -3.50 -11.67 5.15
CA TYR A 86 -2.67 -11.62 6.35
C TYR A 86 -3.12 -10.48 7.27
N PRO A 87 -3.01 -10.64 8.60
CA PRO A 87 -3.20 -9.52 9.51
C PRO A 87 -2.10 -8.47 9.27
N VAL A 88 -2.50 -7.24 8.96
CA VAL A 88 -1.59 -6.11 8.74
C VAL A 88 -1.61 -5.19 9.95
N PHE A 89 -0.46 -5.05 10.62
CA PHE A 89 -0.27 -4.05 11.67
C PHE A 89 0.20 -2.74 11.05
N TYR A 90 -0.62 -1.70 11.14
CA TYR A 90 -0.28 -0.36 10.69
C TYR A 90 0.05 0.52 11.89
N PHE A 91 1.26 1.08 11.91
CA PHE A 91 1.70 2.00 12.95
C PHE A 91 1.81 3.40 12.36
N ASP A 92 1.08 4.36 12.95
CA ASP A 92 1.23 5.78 12.63
C ASP A 92 1.95 6.48 13.78
N PHE A 93 2.99 7.22 13.43
CA PHE A 93 3.79 8.02 14.36
C PHE A 93 3.71 9.51 14.04
N ASN A 94 2.79 9.94 13.18
CA ASN A 94 2.53 11.35 12.91
C ASN A 94 1.69 11.98 14.04
N GLY A 95 2.20 11.93 15.27
CA GLY A 95 1.94 12.87 16.35
C GLY A 95 0.53 12.93 16.95
N GLU A 96 0.30 12.13 18.00
CA GLU A 96 -0.27 12.70 19.22
C GLU A 96 0.88 12.92 20.22
N ASN A 97 0.82 13.99 21.01
CA ASN A 97 1.71 14.13 22.16
C ASN A 97 1.36 13.01 23.14
N TYR A 98 2.24 12.01 23.28
CA TYR A 98 2.12 10.95 24.29
C TYR A 98 2.41 11.47 25.72
N GLU A 99 1.98 12.69 26.05
CA GLU A 99 2.10 13.22 27.41
C GLU A 99 0.98 12.63 28.28
N TYR A 100 1.38 11.63 29.08
CA TYR A 100 0.73 11.11 30.29
C TYR A 100 -0.72 10.59 30.16
N THR A 101 -0.86 9.28 29.90
CA THR A 101 -1.85 8.51 30.64
C THR A 101 -1.23 8.16 31.99
N SER A 102 -1.51 8.98 33.02
CA SER A 102 -1.37 8.53 34.39
C SER A 102 -2.18 7.24 34.53
N ILE A 103 -1.50 6.14 34.83
CA ILE A 103 -2.17 4.93 35.25
C ILE A 103 -2.61 5.22 36.68
N ASP A 104 -3.89 5.54 36.87
CA ASP A 104 -4.47 5.58 38.19
C ASP A 104 -4.48 4.15 38.75
N GLU A 105 -3.76 3.94 39.87
CA GLU A 105 -3.72 2.70 40.66
C GLU A 105 -5.07 2.37 41.31
#